data_AF-A0A3G2GAL3-F1
#
_entry.id   AF-A0A3G2GAL3-F1
#
_cell.length_a   1.000
_cell.length_b   1.000
_cell.length_c   1.000
_cell.angle_alpha   90.00
_cell.angle_beta   90.00
_cell.angle_gamma   90.00
#
_symmetry.space_group_name_H-M   'P 1'
#
loop_
_entity.id
_entity.type
_entity.pdbx_description
1 polymer ?
#
loop_
_entity_poly.entity_id
_entity_poly.type
_entity_poly.pdbx_seq_one_letter_code
_entity_poly.pdbx_strand_id
1 'polypeptide(L)'
;MDNEYFQVFGNKELLEKCKINLVKIDEAGNESVNNILCNGKLNQIKTENESAAIYKFYFSYKDSYVELLTTENIFRNASDQVNNLYIEEKDNIIYVKFIGRKSDIEKDDVFRKALINKEKYYEINAISHNDLNQIDSLFTKCN
;
A
#
# COMPACT_ATOMS: atom_id res chain seq x y z
N MET A 1 -3.72 16.24 16.94
CA MET A 1 -3.73 16.64 15.51
C MET A 1 -3.08 15.50 14.79
N ASP A 2 -3.87 14.47 14.54
CA ASP A 2 -3.38 13.12 14.33
C ASP A 2 -3.51 12.74 12.86
N ASN A 3 -2.36 12.43 12.24
CA ASN A 3 -2.16 11.78 10.94
C ASN A 3 -3.36 11.80 9.95
N GLU A 4 -3.68 12.98 9.43
CA GLU A 4 -4.65 13.15 8.32
C GLU A 4 -4.14 12.56 7.00
N TYR A 5 -2.88 12.13 6.94
CA TYR A 5 -2.21 11.67 5.74
C TYR A 5 -1.61 10.29 5.96
N PHE A 6 -1.54 9.50 4.89
CA PHE A 6 -0.75 8.28 4.89
C PHE A 6 0.72 8.61 5.15
N GLN A 7 1.35 7.82 6.01
CA GLN A 7 2.78 7.89 6.28
C GLN A 7 3.46 6.63 5.76
N VAL A 8 4.69 6.76 5.25
CA VAL A 8 5.48 5.63 4.77
C VAL A 8 6.82 5.60 5.50
N PHE A 9 7.16 4.42 6.02
CA PHE A 9 8.39 4.17 6.77
C PHE A 9 9.16 3.04 6.11
N GLY A 10 10.48 3.16 6.11
CA GLY A 10 11.39 2.17 5.57
C GLY A 10 12.79 2.74 5.42
N ASN A 11 13.77 1.88 5.17
CA ASN A 11 15.12 2.33 4.86
C ASN A 11 15.09 3.16 3.57
N LYS A 12 15.81 4.29 3.55
CA LYS A 12 15.88 5.21 2.39
C LYS A 12 16.18 4.47 1.08
N GLU A 13 17.14 3.56 1.06
CA GLU A 13 17.53 2.81 -0.14
C GLU A 13 16.43 1.88 -0.66
N LEU A 14 15.56 1.40 0.23
CA LEU A 14 14.37 0.63 -0.15
C LEU A 14 13.32 1.55 -0.74
N LEU A 15 13.02 2.66 -0.04
CA LEU A 15 12.01 3.63 -0.48
C LEU A 15 12.32 4.22 -1.86
N GLU A 16 13.59 4.48 -2.17
CA GLU A 16 14.08 4.97 -3.47
C GLU A 16 13.85 3.99 -4.63
N LYS A 17 13.61 2.71 -4.32
CA LYS A 17 13.36 1.64 -5.29
C LYS A 17 11.92 1.15 -5.25
N CYS A 18 11.07 1.78 -4.44
CA CYS A 18 9.69 1.38 -4.24
C CYS A 18 8.70 2.34 -4.88
N LYS A 19 7.54 1.79 -5.27
CA LYS A 19 6.35 2.56 -5.60
C LYS A 19 5.17 2.02 -4.81
N ILE A 20 4.30 2.93 -4.38
CA ILE A 20 3.06 2.61 -3.68
C ILE A 20 1.95 3.41 -4.33
N ASN A 21 1.05 2.71 -5.01
CA ASN A 21 -0.19 3.32 -5.51
C ASN A 21 -1.36 2.86 -4.64
N LEU A 22 -2.31 3.77 -4.43
CA LEU A 22 -3.54 3.54 -3.69
C LEU A 22 -4.70 3.63 -4.66
N VAL A 23 -5.49 2.57 -4.74
CA VAL A 23 -6.87 2.66 -5.21
C VAL A 23 -7.76 2.75 -3.98
N LYS A 24 -8.43 3.90 -3.82
CA LYS A 24 -9.45 4.12 -2.78
C LYS A 24 -10.83 3.93 -3.41
N ILE A 25 -11.66 3.12 -2.78
CA ILE A 25 -13.05 2.90 -3.15
C ILE A 25 -13.93 3.46 -2.02
N ASP A 26 -14.78 4.44 -2.31
CA ASP A 26 -15.70 5.02 -1.34
C ASP A 26 -16.96 4.15 -1.12
N GLU A 27 -17.83 4.55 -0.19
CA GLU A 27 -19.09 3.82 0.12
C GLU A 27 -20.03 3.71 -1.08
N ALA A 28 -19.97 4.66 -2.02
CA ALA A 28 -20.77 4.66 -3.24
C ALA A 28 -20.13 3.78 -4.35
N GLY A 29 -18.94 3.22 -4.10
CA GLY A 29 -18.21 2.40 -5.06
C GLY A 29 -17.37 3.20 -6.06
N ASN A 30 -17.20 4.52 -5.87
CA ASN A 30 -16.36 5.31 -6.75
C ASN A 30 -14.89 5.04 -6.45
N GLU A 31 -14.11 4.80 -7.51
CA GLU A 31 -12.68 4.55 -7.40
C GLU A 31 -11.87 5.83 -7.67
N SER A 32 -10.83 6.03 -6.88
CA SER A 32 -9.82 7.07 -7.11
C SER A 32 -8.43 6.46 -6.99
N VAL A 33 -7.52 6.86 -7.89
CA VAL A 33 -6.15 6.34 -7.94
C VAL A 33 -5.17 7.44 -7.55
N ASN A 34 -4.36 7.17 -6.53
CA ASN A 34 -3.36 8.09 -6.00
C ASN A 34 -1.99 7.40 -5.92
N ASN A 35 -0.91 8.17 -6.06
CA ASN A 35 0.44 7.66 -5.82
C ASN A 35 0.92 8.17 -4.44
N ILE A 36 1.19 7.27 -3.49
CA ILE A 36 1.69 7.61 -2.15
C ILE A 36 3.21 7.77 -2.17
N LEU A 37 3.91 6.83 -2.80
CA LEU A 37 5.37 6.81 -2.92
C LEU A 37 5.75 6.52 -4.37
N CYS A 38 6.71 7.26 -4.89
CA CYS A 38 7.41 6.92 -6.12
C CYS A 38 8.90 7.19 -5.98
N ASN A 39 9.72 6.14 -6.04
CA ASN A 39 11.18 6.22 -6.08
C ASN A 39 11.74 7.20 -5.03
N GLY A 40 11.29 7.05 -3.79
CA GLY A 40 11.72 7.88 -2.66
C GLY A 40 10.94 9.20 -2.48
N LYS A 41 10.15 9.63 -3.47
CA LYS A 41 9.29 10.82 -3.37
C LYS A 41 7.93 10.45 -2.76
N LEU A 42 7.62 11.06 -1.62
CA LEU A 42 6.32 10.91 -0.96
C LEU A 42 5.34 11.99 -1.40
N ASN A 43 4.13 11.59 -1.74
CA ASN A 43 3.01 12.51 -1.96
C ASN A 43 2.07 12.46 -0.75
N GLN A 44 1.55 13.63 -0.38
CA GLN A 44 0.62 13.75 0.73
C GLN A 44 -0.78 13.32 0.29
N ILE A 45 -1.17 12.09 0.64
CA ILE A 45 -2.50 11.56 0.38
C ILE A 45 -3.30 11.55 1.67
N LYS A 46 -4.44 12.25 1.67
CA LYS A 46 -5.33 12.31 2.83
C LYS A 46 -6.01 10.96 3.09
N THR A 47 -6.13 10.61 4.36
CA THR A 47 -6.83 9.41 4.80
C THR A 47 -8.33 9.69 4.92
N GLU A 48 -9.14 8.67 4.68
CA GLU A 48 -10.58 8.75 4.91
C GLU A 48 -10.88 8.44 6.37
N ASN A 49 -11.46 9.42 7.07
CA ASN A 49 -11.73 9.32 8.51
C ASN A 49 -13.23 9.46 8.82
N GLU A 50 -14.05 9.93 7.88
CA GLU A 50 -15.47 10.22 8.14
C GLU A 50 -16.39 9.13 7.60
N SER A 51 -16.06 8.55 6.45
CA SER A 51 -16.85 7.50 5.78
C SER A 51 -16.09 6.17 5.70
N ALA A 52 -16.79 5.06 5.46
CA ALA A 52 -16.11 3.81 5.14
C ALA A 52 -15.44 3.88 3.76
N ALA A 53 -14.28 3.27 3.64
CA ALA A 53 -13.54 3.16 2.40
C ALA A 53 -12.71 1.88 2.38
N ILE A 54 -12.59 1.29 1.19
CA ILE A 54 -11.65 0.21 0.93
C ILE A 54 -10.39 0.83 0.34
N TYR A 55 -9.24 0.46 0.90
CA TYR A 55 -7.93 0.78 0.37
C TYR A 55 -7.30 -0.46 -0.24
N LYS A 56 -6.86 -0.32 -1.49
CA LYS A 56 -6.04 -1.29 -2.21
C LYS A 56 -4.68 -0.66 -2.46
N PHE A 57 -3.68 -1.07 -1.70
CA PHE A 57 -2.30 -0.62 -1.84
C PHE A 57 -1.53 -1.56 -2.76
N TYR A 58 -1.12 -1.05 -3.91
CA TYR A 58 -0.29 -1.72 -4.89
C TYR A 58 1.16 -1.36 -4.62
N PHE A 59 1.92 -2.30 -4.07
CA PHE A 59 3.35 -2.13 -3.80
C PHE A 59 4.17 -2.70 -4.93
N SER A 60 5.22 -1.98 -5.31
CA SER A 60 6.27 -2.52 -6.15
C SER A 60 7.66 -2.17 -5.62
N TYR A 61 8.61 -3.06 -5.87
CA TYR A 61 10.04 -2.86 -5.63
C TYR A 61 10.82 -3.23 -6.89
N LYS A 62 11.63 -2.28 -7.38
CA LYS A 62 12.40 -2.40 -8.64
C LYS A 62 11.55 -2.86 -9.84
N ASP A 63 10.26 -2.51 -9.85
CA ASP A 63 9.27 -2.88 -10.88
C ASP A 63 9.11 -4.38 -11.18
N SER A 64 9.70 -5.25 -10.35
CA SER A 64 9.83 -6.70 -10.57
C SER A 64 9.30 -7.53 -9.41
N TYR A 65 9.17 -6.94 -8.23
CA TYR A 65 8.53 -7.55 -7.06
C TYR A 65 7.31 -6.74 -6.66
N VAL A 66 6.17 -7.40 -6.48
CA VAL A 66 4.88 -6.74 -6.26
C VAL A 66 4.03 -7.47 -5.23
N GLU A 67 3.07 -6.75 -4.66
CA GLU A 67 1.99 -7.31 -3.84
C GLU A 67 0.85 -6.30 -3.68
N LEU A 68 -0.36 -6.82 -3.48
CA LEU A 68 -1.56 -6.03 -3.18
C LEU A 68 -1.96 -6.22 -1.71
N LEU A 69 -2.04 -5.13 -0.96
CA LEU A 69 -2.67 -5.13 0.36
C LEU A 69 -4.05 -4.48 0.25
N THR A 70 -5.10 -5.23 0.59
CA THR A 70 -6.48 -4.72 0.67
C THR A 70 -6.90 -4.63 2.12
N THR A 71 -7.43 -3.47 2.53
CA THR A 71 -7.97 -3.25 3.88
C THR A 71 -9.12 -2.26 3.83
N GLU A 72 -10.05 -2.37 4.75
CA GLU A 72 -11.03 -1.34 5.04
C GLU A 72 -10.47 -0.35 6.07
N ASN A 73 -10.90 0.91 6.03
CA ASN A 73 -10.60 1.91 7.07
C ASN A 73 -11.46 1.71 8.33
N ILE A 74 -11.47 0.50 8.87
CA ILE A 74 -12.31 0.11 10.03
C ILE A 74 -11.99 0.91 11.31
N PHE A 75 -10.80 1.50 11.39
CA PHE A 75 -10.35 2.30 12.52
C PHE A 75 -10.72 3.79 12.39
N ARG A 76 -11.55 4.15 11.42
CA ARG A 76 -12.12 5.50 11.31
C ARG A 76 -12.73 5.92 12.66
N ASN A 77 -12.47 7.15 13.08
CA ASN A 77 -12.87 7.72 14.38
C ASN A 77 -12.19 7.12 15.62
N ALA A 78 -11.24 6.20 15.49
CA ALA A 78 -10.45 5.76 16.64
C ALA A 78 -9.50 6.88 17.10
N SER A 79 -9.43 7.14 18.41
CA SER A 79 -8.58 8.19 18.97
C SER A 79 -7.08 7.94 18.78
N ASP A 80 -6.70 6.69 18.53
CA ASP A 80 -5.33 6.27 18.23
C ASP A 80 -5.15 5.83 16.77
N GLN A 81 -6.04 6.25 15.86
CA GLN A 81 -5.91 5.94 14.43
C GLN A 81 -4.59 6.47 13.88
N VAL A 82 -3.93 5.64 13.08
CA VAL A 82 -2.83 6.02 12.18
C VAL A 82 -3.05 5.32 10.84
N ASN A 83 -2.33 5.73 9.80
CA ASN A 83 -2.41 5.09 8.50
C ASN A 83 -0.99 4.95 7.96
N ASN A 84 -0.22 4.09 8.62
CA ASN A 84 1.20 3.96 8.38
C ASN A 84 1.48 2.72 7.51
N LEU A 85 2.29 2.92 6.49
CA LEU A 85 2.82 1.88 5.63
C LEU A 85 4.28 1.66 5.97
N TYR A 86 4.68 0.42 6.16
CA TYR A 86 6.06 0.04 6.43
C TYR A 86 6.58 -0.81 5.30
N ILE A 87 7.80 -0.53 4.86
CA ILE A 87 8.58 -1.33 3.91
C ILE A 87 9.86 -1.74 4.63
N GLU A 88 10.07 -3.05 4.73
CA GLU A 88 11.23 -3.63 5.40
C GLU A 88 11.86 -4.75 4.58
N GLU A 89 13.16 -4.94 4.72
CA GLU A 89 13.88 -6.07 4.13
C GLU A 89 14.33 -7.01 5.24
N LYS A 90 13.99 -8.28 5.10
CA LYS A 90 14.41 -9.34 6.02
C LYS A 90 14.74 -10.59 5.21
N ASP A 91 15.91 -11.16 5.44
CA ASP A 91 16.39 -12.38 4.76
C ASP A 91 16.32 -12.26 3.21
N ASN A 92 16.65 -11.07 2.67
CA ASN A 92 16.55 -10.70 1.25
C ASN A 92 15.12 -10.70 0.67
N ILE A 93 14.11 -10.70 1.53
CA ILE A 93 12.70 -10.59 1.15
C ILE A 93 12.20 -9.21 1.57
N ILE A 94 11.53 -8.52 0.64
CA ILE A 94 10.86 -7.25 0.94
C ILE A 94 9.48 -7.55 1.48
N TYR A 95 9.17 -6.97 2.63
CA TYR A 95 7.86 -7.05 3.25
C TYR A 95 7.22 -5.68 3.34
N VAL A 96 5.90 -5.69 3.23
CA VAL A 96 5.05 -4.51 3.37
C VAL A 96 4.02 -4.74 4.46
N LYS A 97 3.77 -3.72 5.26
CA LYS A 97 2.83 -3.77 6.38
C LYS A 97 2.00 -2.50 6.46
N PHE A 98 0.70 -2.64 6.67
CA PHE A 98 -0.20 -1.52 6.99
C PHE A 98 -0.54 -1.55 8.47
N ILE A 99 -0.46 -0.40 9.13
CA ILE A 99 -0.85 -0.20 10.53
C ILE A 99 -1.90 0.89 10.61
N GLY A 100 -3.08 0.50 11.12
CA GLY A 100 -4.25 1.38 11.27
C GLY A 100 -4.38 2.07 12.64
N ARG A 101 -3.60 1.64 13.64
CA ARG A 101 -3.67 2.16 15.02
C ARG A 101 -2.29 2.25 15.67
N LYS A 102 -2.06 3.28 16.50
CA LYS A 102 -0.79 3.46 17.23
C LYS A 102 -0.49 2.25 18.13
N SER A 103 -1.53 1.68 18.73
CA SER A 103 -1.43 0.50 19.58
C SER A 103 -0.91 -0.76 18.88
N ASP A 104 -0.84 -0.78 17.55
CA ASP A 104 -0.38 -1.94 16.76
C ASP A 104 1.03 -1.75 16.16
N ILE A 105 1.71 -0.63 16.43
CA ILE A 105 3.01 -0.31 15.81
C ILE A 105 4.08 -1.37 16.14
N GLU A 106 4.17 -1.78 17.41
CA GLU A 106 5.19 -2.70 17.92
C GLU A 106 4.74 -4.17 17.95
N LYS A 107 3.54 -4.46 17.45
CA LYS A 107 3.03 -5.82 17.41
C LYS A 107 3.49 -6.54 16.15
N ASP A 108 3.71 -7.85 16.27
CA ASP A 108 4.01 -8.74 15.15
C ASP A 108 2.74 -9.30 14.47
N ASP A 109 1.56 -9.07 15.03
CA ASP A 109 0.26 -9.62 14.58
C ASP A 109 -0.40 -8.84 13.43
N VAL A 110 0.34 -7.90 12.83
CA VAL A 110 -0.23 -6.94 11.88
C VAL A 110 -0.12 -7.47 10.45
N PHE A 111 -1.03 -7.00 9.58
CA PHE A 111 -1.09 -7.39 8.17
C PHE A 111 0.23 -7.09 7.44
N ARG A 112 1.06 -8.13 7.34
CA ARG A 112 2.36 -8.15 6.65
C ARG A 112 2.28 -9.08 5.45
N LYS A 113 2.75 -8.62 4.30
CA LYS A 113 2.91 -9.45 3.11
C LYS A 113 4.33 -9.36 2.55
N ALA A 114 4.83 -10.45 2.00
CA ALA A 114 6.08 -10.47 1.24
C ALA A 114 5.78 -10.04 -0.21
N LEU A 115 6.61 -9.17 -0.79
CA LEU A 115 6.59 -8.94 -2.22
C LEU A 115 7.10 -10.20 -2.93
N ILE A 116 6.40 -10.59 -3.98
CA ILE A 116 6.76 -11.74 -4.82
C ILE A 116 7.10 -11.26 -6.23
N ASN A 117 7.79 -12.09 -7.00
CA ASN A 117 8.05 -11.76 -8.40
C ASN A 117 6.73 -11.47 -9.14
N LYS A 118 6.74 -10.42 -9.96
CA LYS A 118 5.57 -9.90 -10.67
C LYS A 118 4.90 -10.93 -11.58
N GLU A 119 5.66 -11.74 -12.30
CA GLU A 119 5.12 -12.81 -13.14
C GLU A 119 4.41 -13.86 -12.29
N LYS A 120 5.05 -14.28 -11.19
CA LYS A 120 4.45 -15.19 -10.22
C LYS A 120 3.18 -14.62 -9.58
N TYR A 121 3.13 -13.31 -9.31
CA TYR A 121 1.92 -12.65 -8.81
C TYR A 121 0.77 -12.78 -9.81
N TYR A 122 1.03 -12.53 -11.10
CA TYR A 122 0.00 -12.63 -12.14
C TYR A 122 -0.52 -14.05 -12.31
N GLU A 123 0.35 -15.05 -12.24
CA GLU A 123 -0.02 -16.47 -12.27
C GLU A 123 -0.90 -16.85 -11.08
N ILE A 124 -0.48 -16.53 -9.85
CA ILE A 124 -1.20 -16.88 -8.62
C ILE A 124 -2.59 -16.24 -8.59
N ASN A 125 -2.70 -14.99 -9.05
CA ASN A 125 -3.96 -14.24 -9.04
C ASN A 125 -4.79 -14.42 -10.32
N ALA A 126 -4.38 -15.34 -11.22
CA ALA A 126 -5.06 -15.62 -12.48
C ALA A 126 -5.42 -14.36 -13.29
N ILE A 127 -4.51 -13.38 -13.32
CA ILE A 127 -4.74 -12.11 -14.02
C ILE A 127 -4.79 -12.38 -15.53
N SER A 128 -5.90 -11.98 -16.16
CA SER A 128 -6.09 -12.19 -17.59
C SER A 128 -5.15 -11.33 -18.41
N HIS A 129 -4.88 -11.74 -19.67
CA HIS A 129 -4.05 -10.94 -20.57
C HIS A 129 -4.64 -9.55 -20.86
N ASN A 130 -5.97 -9.42 -20.82
CA ASN A 130 -6.65 -8.15 -21.05
C ASN A 130 -6.50 -7.19 -19.87
N ASP A 131 -6.38 -7.72 -18.65
CA ASP A 131 -6.27 -6.92 -17.42
C ASP A 131 -4.82 -6.61 -17.04
N LEU A 132 -3.86 -7.35 -17.63
CA LEU A 132 -2.43 -7.26 -17.33
C LEU A 132 -1.91 -5.82 -17.38
N ASN A 133 -2.21 -5.08 -18.46
CA ASN A 133 -1.74 -3.71 -18.61
C ASN A 133 -2.32 -2.77 -17.56
N GLN A 134 -3.60 -2.95 -17.23
CA GLN A 134 -4.26 -2.13 -16.21
C GLN A 134 -3.64 -2.39 -14.83
N ILE A 135 -3.49 -3.66 -14.44
CA ILE A 135 -2.91 -4.03 -13.15
C ILE A 135 -1.43 -3.66 -13.07
N ASP A 136 -0.65 -3.87 -14.14
CA ASP A 136 0.77 -3.51 -14.18
C ASP A 136 0.95 -2.00 -13.99
N SER A 137 0.08 -1.18 -14.60
CA SER A 137 0.10 0.26 -14.41
C SER A 137 -0.10 0.66 -12.95
N LEU A 138 -0.92 -0.07 -12.19
CA LEU A 138 -1.10 0.19 -10.76
C LEU A 138 0.15 -0.13 -9.94
N PHE A 139 1.05 -0.99 -10.41
CA PHE A 139 2.34 -1.25 -9.74
C PHE A 139 3.45 -0.29 -10.18
N THR A 140 3.42 0.21 -11.42
CA THR A 140 4.58 0.87 -12.03
C THR A 140 4.44 2.37 -12.21
N LYS A 141 3.21 2.90 -12.18
CA LYS A 141 2.94 4.32 -12.45
C LYS A 141 3.47 5.23 -11.33
N CYS A 142 4.07 6.33 -11.75
CA CYS A 142 4.35 7.50 -10.94
C CYS A 142 3.67 8.70 -11.61
N ASN A 143 2.79 9.39 -10.87
CA ASN A 143 2.13 10.61 -11.37
C ASN A 143 2.89 11.86 -10.92
#